data_AF-A0A847GE63-F1
#
_entry.id   AF-A0A847GE63-F1
#
_cell.length_a   1.000
_cell.length_b   1.000
_cell.length_c   1.000
_cell.angle_alpha   90.00
_cell.angle_beta   90.00
_cell.angle_gamma   90.00
#
_symmetry.space_group_name_H-M   'P 1'
#
loop_
_entity.id
_entity.type
_entity.pdbx_description
1 polymer ?
#
loop_
_entity_poly.entity_id
_entity_poly.type
_entity_poly.pdbx_seq_one_letter_code
_entity_poly.pdbx_strand_id
1 'polypeptide(L)'
;VRDLTNYIVDNGYQLIDWHGKRTRWGFWDPKSLNGNPADAVEAGLNSLQILSFLKVAHHITGDEKFQDHYRSLITEHRYLDNILLTKKHFPDENNHSDDQLGYVAWYPILQLEKDPKVRRALITGVRRHYEVVRPEQPSFYAFATATVAPYVVDYAGAVENLRQIPTDRREWAMKNSHRADVRFAVHPNRFGKPVLTDVLPADERIFVKWNADPYLPDGGGDGRVEDDGAAFLLPYWMGRYHGFITEQK
;
A
#
# COMPACT_ATOMS: atom_id res chain seq x y z
N VAL A 1 -16.31 9.53 -8.44
CA VAL A 1 -15.57 8.45 -9.14
C VAL A 1 -15.55 8.68 -10.65
N ARG A 2 -16.69 8.64 -11.35
CA ARG A 2 -16.77 8.87 -12.81
C ARG A 2 -15.98 10.09 -13.29
N ASP A 3 -16.24 11.27 -12.72
CA ASP A 3 -15.64 12.52 -13.19
C ASP A 3 -14.12 12.56 -13.02
N LEU A 4 -13.61 12.07 -11.88
CA LEU A 4 -12.17 12.00 -11.63
C LEU A 4 -11.48 10.99 -12.56
N THR A 5 -12.06 9.81 -12.76
CA THR A 5 -11.46 8.81 -13.65
C THR A 5 -11.51 9.26 -15.11
N ASN A 6 -12.60 9.92 -15.55
CA ASN A 6 -12.66 10.59 -16.85
C ASN A 6 -11.55 11.63 -16.97
N TYR A 7 -11.42 12.52 -15.98
CA TYR A 7 -10.41 13.56 -16.00
C TYR A 7 -8.99 12.99 -16.17
N ILE A 8 -8.66 11.91 -15.45
CA ILE A 8 -7.37 11.24 -15.59
C ILE A 8 -7.20 10.67 -16.99
N VAL A 9 -8.20 9.94 -17.51
CA VAL A 9 -8.18 9.31 -18.84
C VAL A 9 -8.06 10.36 -19.95
N ASP A 10 -8.89 11.41 -19.90
CA ASP A 10 -8.96 12.48 -20.90
C ASP A 10 -7.66 13.31 -20.94
N ASN A 11 -6.93 13.37 -19.82
CA ASN A 11 -5.59 13.96 -19.74
C ASN A 11 -4.46 12.94 -19.96
N GLY A 12 -4.73 11.86 -20.69
CA GLY A 12 -3.71 10.88 -21.07
C GLY A 12 -3.13 10.12 -19.89
N TYR A 13 -3.95 9.79 -18.89
CA TYR A 13 -3.59 9.14 -17.64
C TYR A 13 -2.70 10.00 -16.72
N GLN A 14 -2.94 11.31 -16.68
CA GLN A 14 -2.23 12.24 -15.80
C GLN A 14 -3.23 13.07 -14.98
N LEU A 15 -2.89 13.33 -13.72
CA LEU A 15 -3.60 14.28 -12.88
C LEU A 15 -2.97 15.65 -13.06
N ILE A 16 -3.66 16.53 -13.78
CA ILE A 16 -3.24 17.91 -14.04
C ILE A 16 -3.68 18.81 -12.89
N ASP A 17 -2.78 19.68 -12.44
CA ASP A 17 -2.99 20.64 -11.36
C ASP A 17 -3.56 21.98 -11.88
N TRP A 18 -3.94 22.88 -10.98
CA TRP A 18 -4.56 24.18 -11.29
C TRP A 18 -3.73 25.07 -12.24
N HIS A 19 -2.40 24.88 -12.27
CA HIS A 19 -1.48 25.59 -13.15
C HIS A 19 -1.28 24.92 -14.53
N GLY A 20 -2.12 23.93 -14.88
CA GLY A 20 -2.10 23.27 -16.20
C GLY A 20 -0.91 22.34 -16.44
N LYS A 21 -0.20 21.92 -15.37
CA LYS A 21 0.90 20.93 -15.47
C LYS A 21 0.54 19.73 -14.61
N ARG A 22 1.09 18.56 -14.94
CA ARG A 22 0.88 17.36 -14.12
C ARG A 22 1.36 17.59 -12.68
N THR A 23 0.64 16.99 -11.73
CA THR A 23 1.12 16.87 -10.36
C THR A 23 2.39 16.01 -10.33
N ARG A 24 3.18 16.14 -9.26
CA ARG A 24 4.45 15.42 -9.10
C ARG A 24 4.26 13.89 -9.18
N TRP A 25 3.23 13.36 -8.53
CA TRP A 25 3.00 11.93 -8.35
C TRP A 25 1.80 11.37 -9.12
N GLY A 26 0.88 12.21 -9.60
CA GLY A 26 -0.29 11.76 -10.34
C GLY A 26 0.00 11.56 -11.83
N PHE A 27 0.77 10.51 -12.15
CA PHE A 27 1.05 10.11 -13.53
C PHE A 27 0.97 8.59 -13.67
N TRP A 28 0.22 8.14 -14.66
CA TRP A 28 -0.04 6.73 -14.92
C TRP A 28 0.06 6.38 -16.40
N ASP A 29 0.66 7.27 -17.20
CA ASP A 29 0.73 7.14 -18.65
C ASP A 29 1.83 6.17 -19.10
N PRO A 30 1.61 5.40 -20.20
CA PRO A 30 2.57 4.40 -20.64
C PRO A 30 3.95 4.97 -21.00
N LYS A 31 4.01 6.22 -21.46
CA LYS A 31 5.27 6.85 -21.87
C LYS A 31 6.17 7.08 -20.66
N SER A 32 5.64 7.62 -19.57
CA SER A 32 6.37 7.76 -18.32
C SER A 32 6.71 6.41 -17.70
N LEU A 33 5.74 5.49 -17.56
CA LEU A 33 5.96 4.25 -16.81
C LEU A 33 6.86 3.23 -17.55
N ASN A 34 6.83 3.20 -18.88
CA ASN A 34 7.57 2.19 -19.66
C ASN A 34 8.70 2.78 -20.52
N GLY A 35 8.68 4.08 -20.79
CA GLY A 35 9.65 4.74 -21.70
C GLY A 35 10.88 5.30 -21.00
N ASN A 36 10.83 5.50 -19.68
CA ASN A 36 11.92 6.12 -18.92
C ASN A 36 12.42 5.18 -17.80
N PRO A 37 13.67 4.69 -17.88
CA PRO A 37 14.25 3.88 -16.81
C PRO A 37 14.28 4.57 -15.44
N ALA A 38 14.33 5.91 -15.38
CA ALA A 38 14.32 6.65 -14.12
C ALA A 38 12.96 6.56 -13.38
N ASP A 39 11.86 6.39 -14.11
CA ASP A 39 10.51 6.25 -13.55
C ASP A 39 10.15 4.78 -13.28
N ALA A 40 11.08 3.85 -13.55
CA ALA A 40 10.84 2.43 -13.41
C ALA A 40 10.50 2.02 -11.98
N VAL A 41 10.91 2.79 -10.96
CA VAL A 41 10.56 2.52 -9.56
C VAL A 41 9.06 2.69 -9.32
N GLU A 42 8.47 3.73 -9.89
CA GLU A 42 7.04 4.05 -9.78
C GLU A 42 6.16 3.17 -10.67
N ALA A 43 6.72 2.58 -11.73
CA ALA A 43 5.98 1.81 -12.74
C ALA A 43 5.05 0.75 -12.13
N GLY A 44 5.52 -0.02 -11.15
CA GLY A 44 4.72 -1.07 -10.54
C GLY A 44 3.54 -0.55 -9.71
N LEU A 45 3.76 0.48 -8.88
CA LEU A 45 2.71 1.09 -8.06
C LEU A 45 1.69 1.81 -8.94
N ASN A 46 2.16 2.63 -9.89
CA ASN A 46 1.28 3.45 -10.70
C ASN A 46 0.47 2.58 -11.68
N SER A 47 1.06 1.54 -12.29
CA SER A 47 0.28 0.58 -13.08
C SER A 47 -0.80 -0.11 -12.24
N LEU A 48 -0.52 -0.49 -10.99
CA LEU A 48 -1.52 -1.04 -10.08
C LEU A 48 -2.64 -0.04 -9.78
N GLN A 49 -2.30 1.20 -9.45
CA GLN A 49 -3.26 2.25 -9.12
C GLN A 49 -4.25 2.49 -10.25
N ILE A 50 -3.78 2.77 -11.48
CA ILE A 50 -4.69 3.10 -12.57
C ILE A 50 -5.55 1.92 -13.00
N LEU A 51 -5.01 0.69 -13.00
CA LEU A 51 -5.80 -0.51 -13.27
C LEU A 51 -6.89 -0.70 -12.21
N SER A 52 -6.58 -0.42 -10.96
CA SER A 52 -7.55 -0.44 -9.86
C SER A 52 -8.61 0.66 -10.00
N PHE A 53 -8.21 1.89 -10.32
CA PHE A 53 -9.12 3.02 -10.53
C PHE A 53 -10.12 2.75 -11.65
N LEU A 54 -9.64 2.22 -12.79
CA LEU A 54 -10.47 1.87 -13.93
C LEU A 54 -11.45 0.73 -13.59
N LYS A 55 -11.02 -0.29 -12.85
CA LYS A 55 -11.91 -1.37 -12.40
C LYS A 55 -12.98 -0.89 -11.44
N VAL A 56 -12.63 -0.05 -10.48
CA VAL A 56 -13.59 0.55 -9.54
C VAL A 56 -14.57 1.45 -10.29
N ALA A 57 -14.08 2.27 -11.22
CA ALA A 57 -14.93 3.14 -12.03
C ALA A 57 -15.91 2.32 -12.88
N HIS A 58 -15.46 1.28 -13.59
CA HIS A 58 -16.33 0.38 -14.34
C HIS A 58 -17.37 -0.29 -13.43
N HIS A 59 -16.94 -0.85 -12.29
CA HIS A 59 -17.83 -1.54 -11.35
C HIS A 59 -18.94 -0.63 -10.82
N ILE A 60 -18.61 0.61 -10.45
CA ILE A 60 -19.59 1.56 -9.88
C ILE A 60 -20.50 2.14 -10.97
N THR A 61 -19.98 2.39 -12.17
CA THR A 61 -20.67 3.19 -13.18
C THR A 61 -21.32 2.39 -14.30
N GLY A 62 -20.87 1.15 -14.52
CA GLY A 62 -21.25 0.31 -15.67
C GLY A 62 -20.75 0.82 -17.03
N ASP A 63 -19.90 1.85 -17.06
CA ASP A 63 -19.44 2.46 -18.31
C ASP A 63 -18.28 1.65 -18.91
N GLU A 64 -18.54 0.93 -20.00
CA GLU A 64 -17.61 0.01 -20.66
C GLU A 64 -16.30 0.67 -21.09
N LYS A 65 -16.28 1.99 -21.31
CA LYS A 65 -15.03 2.68 -21.68
C LYS A 65 -13.92 2.45 -20.66
N PHE A 66 -14.24 2.39 -19.36
CA PHE A 66 -13.23 2.15 -18.33
C PHE A 66 -12.66 0.74 -18.41
N GLN A 67 -13.49 -0.24 -18.79
CA GLN A 67 -13.07 -1.62 -19.03
C GLN A 67 -12.23 -1.74 -20.32
N ASP A 68 -12.50 -0.92 -21.34
CA ASP A 68 -11.68 -0.85 -22.55
C ASP A 68 -10.31 -0.23 -22.28
N HIS A 69 -10.24 0.90 -21.55
CA HIS A 69 -8.97 1.47 -21.08
C HIS A 69 -8.18 0.48 -20.23
N TYR A 70 -8.86 -0.23 -19.31
CA TYR A 70 -8.23 -1.27 -18.49
C TYR A 70 -7.58 -2.37 -19.35
N ARG A 71 -8.28 -2.83 -20.38
CA ARG A 71 -7.77 -3.85 -21.31
C ARG A 71 -6.59 -3.32 -22.13
N SER A 72 -6.70 -2.13 -22.74
CA SER A 72 -5.61 -1.53 -23.53
C SER A 72 -4.33 -1.39 -22.72
N LEU A 73 -4.40 -0.86 -21.48
CA LEU A 73 -3.22 -0.75 -20.61
C LEU A 73 -2.54 -2.10 -20.32
N ILE A 74 -3.33 -3.17 -20.21
CA ILE A 74 -2.80 -4.53 -20.00
C ILE A 74 -2.20 -5.09 -21.29
N THR A 75 -2.93 -5.05 -22.40
CA THR A 75 -2.56 -5.77 -23.63
C THR A 75 -1.54 -5.04 -24.48
N GLU A 76 -1.61 -3.70 -24.52
CA GLU A 76 -0.78 -2.86 -25.40
C GLU A 76 0.40 -2.26 -24.64
N HIS A 77 0.24 -2.01 -23.33
CA HIS A 77 1.24 -1.34 -22.52
C HIS A 77 1.84 -2.21 -21.41
N ARG A 78 1.47 -3.50 -21.35
CA ARG A 78 2.09 -4.49 -20.46
C ARG A 78 1.98 -4.17 -18.97
N TYR A 79 0.89 -3.52 -18.53
CA TYR A 79 0.78 -3.08 -17.14
C TYR A 79 0.75 -4.24 -16.12
N LEU A 80 0.40 -5.46 -16.54
CA LEU A 80 0.53 -6.62 -15.66
C LEU A 80 1.99 -6.99 -15.37
N ASP A 81 2.91 -6.75 -16.30
CA ASP A 81 4.34 -7.01 -16.05
C ASP A 81 4.89 -6.01 -15.03
N ASN A 82 4.48 -4.74 -15.14
CA ASN A 82 4.83 -3.70 -14.17
C ASN A 82 4.36 -4.08 -12.76
N ILE A 83 3.12 -4.56 -12.63
CA ILE A 83 2.55 -4.98 -11.35
C ILE A 83 3.36 -6.11 -10.68
N LEU A 84 3.97 -7.02 -11.44
CA LEU A 84 4.82 -8.06 -10.87
C LEU A 84 6.07 -7.50 -10.20
N LEU A 85 6.46 -6.27 -10.53
CA LEU A 85 7.58 -5.53 -9.94
C LEU A 85 7.15 -4.61 -8.78
N THR A 86 5.86 -4.52 -8.44
CA THR A 86 5.36 -3.70 -7.32
C THR A 86 6.05 -4.07 -6.00
N LYS A 87 6.39 -3.08 -5.18
CA LYS A 87 7.30 -3.19 -4.02
C LYS A 87 8.71 -3.61 -4.45
N LYS A 88 9.45 -2.64 -4.99
CA LYS A 88 10.89 -2.76 -5.16
C LYS A 88 11.56 -2.50 -3.83
N HIS A 89 12.46 -3.39 -3.44
CA HIS A 89 13.14 -3.38 -2.15
C HIS A 89 14.66 -3.23 -2.33
N PHE A 90 15.10 -2.56 -3.41
CA PHE A 90 16.52 -2.23 -3.61
C PHE A 90 16.87 -0.97 -2.80
N PRO A 91 18.09 -0.88 -2.24
CA PRO A 91 18.31 -0.35 -0.89
C PRO A 91 18.10 1.16 -0.70
N ASP A 92 17.81 1.92 -1.75
CA ASP A 92 17.95 3.39 -1.70
C ASP A 92 16.60 4.13 -1.79
N GLU A 93 15.52 3.42 -2.19
CA GLU A 93 14.22 4.05 -2.49
C GLU A 93 13.02 3.38 -1.79
N ASN A 94 13.25 2.63 -0.70
CA ASN A 94 12.14 2.02 0.03
C ASN A 94 11.21 3.09 0.63
N ASN A 95 10.00 3.17 0.11
CA ASN A 95 9.00 4.15 0.48
C ASN A 95 7.79 3.46 1.13
N HIS A 96 7.62 3.63 2.44
CA HIS A 96 6.48 3.03 3.15
C HIS A 96 5.13 3.63 2.76
N SER A 97 5.11 4.85 2.20
CA SER A 97 3.86 5.41 1.64
C SER A 97 3.34 4.65 0.42
N ASP A 98 4.23 4.02 -0.33
CA ASP A 98 3.86 3.23 -1.50
C ASP A 98 3.22 1.91 -1.11
N ASP A 99 3.49 1.42 0.10
CA ASP A 99 2.84 0.22 0.65
C ASP A 99 1.37 0.52 0.94
N GLN A 100 1.09 1.62 1.66
CA GLN A 100 -0.29 1.99 1.97
C GLN A 100 -1.08 2.32 0.70
N LEU A 101 -0.48 3.11 -0.21
CA LEU A 101 -1.07 3.41 -1.52
C LEU A 101 -1.28 2.15 -2.37
N GLY A 102 -0.34 1.22 -2.31
CA GLY A 102 -0.43 -0.08 -2.99
C GLY A 102 -1.60 -0.89 -2.45
N TYR A 103 -1.75 -1.03 -1.14
CA TYR A 103 -2.79 -1.86 -0.56
C TYR A 103 -4.21 -1.29 -0.69
N VAL A 104 -4.38 0.03 -0.69
CA VAL A 104 -5.67 0.64 -1.04
C VAL A 104 -6.02 0.43 -2.53
N ALA A 105 -5.03 0.25 -3.40
CA ALA A 105 -5.25 -0.12 -4.80
C ALA A 105 -5.43 -1.64 -5.01
N TRP A 106 -4.68 -2.47 -4.27
CA TRP A 106 -4.75 -3.94 -4.33
C TRP A 106 -6.12 -4.46 -3.95
N TYR A 107 -6.65 -4.01 -2.81
CA TYR A 107 -7.88 -4.56 -2.26
C TYR A 107 -9.05 -4.57 -3.28
N PRO A 108 -9.47 -3.43 -3.87
CA PRO A 108 -10.58 -3.41 -4.80
C PRO A 108 -10.32 -4.19 -6.09
N ILE A 109 -9.13 -4.08 -6.72
CA ILE A 109 -8.86 -4.81 -7.96
C ILE A 109 -8.88 -6.33 -7.73
N LEU A 110 -8.42 -6.80 -6.57
CA LEU A 110 -8.47 -8.21 -6.18
C LEU A 110 -9.89 -8.71 -5.92
N GLN A 111 -10.82 -7.85 -5.48
CA GLN A 111 -12.23 -8.23 -5.34
C GLN A 111 -12.96 -8.25 -6.68
N LEU A 112 -12.60 -7.33 -7.58
CA LEU A 112 -13.33 -7.06 -8.81
C LEU A 112 -12.84 -7.89 -10.02
N GLU A 113 -11.56 -8.25 -10.10
CA GLU A 113 -11.04 -8.99 -11.26
C GLU A 113 -11.52 -10.45 -11.32
N LYS A 114 -12.06 -10.83 -12.48
CA LYS A 114 -12.66 -12.14 -12.77
C LYS A 114 -11.93 -12.91 -13.86
N ASP A 115 -11.16 -12.26 -14.73
CA ASP A 115 -10.33 -12.94 -15.73
C ASP A 115 -9.25 -13.77 -15.01
N PRO A 116 -9.19 -15.09 -15.25
CA PRO A 116 -8.30 -15.97 -14.50
C PRO A 116 -6.81 -15.74 -14.79
N LYS A 117 -6.45 -15.22 -15.98
CA LYS A 117 -5.05 -14.94 -16.34
C LYS A 117 -4.58 -13.67 -15.63
N VAL A 118 -5.38 -12.61 -15.71
CA VAL A 118 -5.11 -11.34 -15.05
C VAL A 118 -5.08 -11.53 -13.54
N ARG A 119 -6.10 -12.20 -12.98
CA ARG A 119 -6.19 -12.49 -11.54
C ARG A 119 -4.96 -13.26 -11.03
N ARG A 120 -4.43 -14.21 -11.81
CA ARG A 120 -3.20 -14.93 -11.44
C ARG A 120 -2.01 -13.98 -11.30
N ALA A 121 -1.82 -13.05 -12.24
CA ALA A 121 -0.75 -12.07 -12.16
C ALA A 121 -0.91 -11.14 -10.94
N LEU A 122 -2.14 -10.66 -10.67
CA LEU A 122 -2.43 -9.83 -9.50
C LEU A 122 -2.14 -10.56 -8.18
N ILE A 123 -2.56 -11.83 -8.07
CA ILE A 123 -2.29 -12.66 -6.88
C ILE A 123 -0.79 -12.87 -6.70
N THR A 124 -0.04 -13.12 -7.78
CA THR A 124 1.43 -13.22 -7.70
C THR A 124 2.06 -11.92 -7.21
N GLY A 125 1.64 -10.77 -7.74
CA GLY A 125 2.14 -9.45 -7.36
C GLY A 125 1.87 -9.13 -5.89
N VAL A 126 0.64 -9.29 -5.40
CA VAL A 126 0.31 -8.99 -3.99
C VAL A 126 1.01 -9.95 -3.02
N ARG A 127 1.19 -11.23 -3.38
CA ARG A 127 1.96 -12.19 -2.56
C ARG A 127 3.42 -11.75 -2.41
N ARG A 128 4.04 -11.31 -3.52
CA ARG A 128 5.42 -10.79 -3.49
C ARG A 128 5.51 -9.52 -2.65
N HIS A 129 4.56 -8.59 -2.80
CA HIS A 129 4.50 -7.37 -1.99
C HIS A 129 4.37 -7.74 -0.51
N TYR A 130 3.42 -8.61 -0.15
CA TYR A 130 3.21 -9.05 1.23
C TYR A 130 4.45 -9.68 1.83
N GLU A 131 5.18 -10.54 1.12
CA GLU A 131 6.40 -11.16 1.66
C GLU A 131 7.44 -10.13 2.11
N VAL A 132 7.55 -8.99 1.41
CA VAL A 132 8.47 -7.91 1.79
C VAL A 132 8.02 -7.19 3.07
N VAL A 133 6.73 -6.94 3.22
CA VAL A 133 6.18 -6.21 4.39
C VAL A 133 5.78 -7.14 5.54
N ARG A 134 5.79 -8.47 5.34
CA ARG A 134 5.41 -9.48 6.32
C ARG A 134 6.14 -9.32 7.67
N PRO A 135 7.45 -9.01 7.73
CA PRO A 135 8.15 -8.79 9.00
C PRO A 135 7.57 -7.64 9.85
N GLU A 136 6.87 -6.69 9.24
CA GLU A 136 6.27 -5.53 9.93
C GLU A 136 4.95 -5.89 10.65
N GLN A 137 4.49 -7.14 10.51
CA GLN A 137 3.19 -7.65 10.97
C GLN A 137 1.99 -6.76 10.60
N PRO A 138 1.86 -6.28 9.35
CA PRO A 138 0.90 -5.25 9.00
C PRO A 138 -0.51 -5.80 8.86
N SER A 139 -1.40 -5.51 9.81
CA SER A 139 -2.78 -6.05 9.83
C SER A 139 -3.57 -5.73 8.56
N PHE A 140 -3.51 -4.49 8.06
CA PHE A 140 -4.23 -4.09 6.85
C PHE A 140 -3.75 -4.86 5.62
N TYR A 141 -2.43 -4.97 5.47
CA TYR A 141 -1.81 -5.60 4.31
C TYR A 141 -2.01 -7.12 4.35
N ALA A 142 -1.91 -7.72 5.54
CA ALA A 142 -2.20 -9.12 5.80
C ALA A 142 -3.65 -9.47 5.40
N PHE A 143 -4.64 -8.75 5.93
CA PHE A 143 -6.05 -9.06 5.67
C PHE A 143 -6.45 -8.80 4.22
N ALA A 144 -5.93 -7.75 3.58
CA ALA A 144 -6.17 -7.53 2.15
C ALA A 144 -5.63 -8.70 1.30
N THR A 145 -4.40 -9.18 1.61
CA THR A 145 -3.79 -10.34 0.94
C THR A 145 -4.56 -11.63 1.20
N ALA A 146 -5.04 -11.83 2.43
CA ALA A 146 -5.75 -13.02 2.85
C ALA A 146 -7.03 -13.28 2.04
N THR A 147 -7.67 -12.22 1.51
CA THR A 147 -8.87 -12.36 0.66
C THR A 147 -8.65 -13.18 -0.62
N VAL A 148 -7.39 -13.31 -1.07
CA VAL A 148 -7.04 -14.06 -2.30
C VAL A 148 -5.94 -15.10 -2.11
N ALA A 149 -5.12 -14.97 -1.06
CA ALA A 149 -4.02 -15.87 -0.75
C ALA A 149 -3.96 -16.16 0.76
N PRO A 150 -4.99 -16.79 1.34
CA PRO A 150 -5.12 -16.94 2.79
C PRO A 150 -3.98 -17.74 3.43
N TYR A 151 -3.32 -18.63 2.70
CA TYR A 151 -2.29 -19.52 3.25
C TYR A 151 -0.89 -18.92 3.34
N VAL A 152 -0.68 -17.69 2.84
CA VAL A 152 0.64 -17.02 2.91
C VAL A 152 0.72 -15.98 4.03
N VAL A 153 -0.41 -15.68 4.68
CA VAL A 153 -0.54 -14.56 5.61
C VAL A 153 -0.26 -15.01 7.04
N ASP A 154 0.50 -14.20 7.78
CA ASP A 154 0.66 -14.33 9.23
C ASP A 154 -0.52 -13.67 9.95
N TYR A 155 -1.60 -14.45 10.18
CA TYR A 155 -2.76 -13.96 10.92
C TYR A 155 -2.45 -13.66 12.38
N ALA A 156 -1.54 -14.43 13.00
CA ALA A 156 -1.20 -14.23 14.40
C ALA A 156 -0.51 -12.87 14.59
N GLY A 157 0.51 -12.57 13.77
CA GLY A 157 1.16 -11.26 13.76
C GLY A 157 0.18 -10.13 13.40
N ALA A 158 -0.68 -10.31 12.40
CA ALA A 158 -1.68 -9.31 12.03
C ALA A 158 -2.67 -8.98 13.16
N VAL A 159 -3.17 -9.99 13.87
CA VAL A 159 -4.08 -9.80 15.02
C VAL A 159 -3.34 -9.22 16.21
N GLU A 160 -2.11 -9.68 16.46
CA GLU A 160 -1.30 -9.17 17.56
C GLU A 160 -0.95 -7.69 17.38
N ASN A 161 -0.59 -7.30 16.17
CA ASN A 161 -0.36 -5.89 15.84
C ASN A 161 -1.61 -5.04 16.12
N LEU A 162 -2.82 -5.50 15.75
CA LEU A 162 -4.07 -4.81 16.11
C LEU A 162 -4.26 -4.66 17.62
N ARG A 163 -3.93 -5.68 18.41
CA ARG A 163 -4.05 -5.64 19.88
C ARG A 163 -3.07 -4.64 20.50
N GLN A 164 -1.88 -4.51 19.91
CA GLN A 164 -0.82 -3.62 20.36
C GLN A 164 -1.05 -2.16 19.96
N ILE A 165 -1.87 -1.87 18.94
CA ILE A 165 -2.14 -0.47 18.55
C ILE A 165 -2.78 0.24 19.76
N PRO A 166 -2.16 1.33 20.28
CA PRO A 166 -2.69 2.03 21.44
C PRO A 166 -4.07 2.63 21.17
N THR A 167 -4.96 2.51 22.15
CA THR A 167 -6.29 3.16 22.11
C THR A 167 -6.21 4.67 22.16
N ASP A 168 -5.21 5.21 22.87
CA ASP A 168 -4.86 6.63 22.81
C ASP A 168 -4.12 6.91 21.50
N ARG A 169 -4.73 7.71 20.62
CA ARG A 169 -4.18 8.04 19.30
C ARG A 169 -3.36 9.32 19.30
N ARG A 170 -3.08 9.91 20.47
CA ARG A 170 -2.18 11.07 20.58
C ARG A 170 -0.74 10.68 20.23
N GLU A 171 -0.10 11.56 19.48
CA GLU A 171 1.30 11.39 19.08
C GLU A 171 2.23 11.77 20.24
N TRP A 172 2.51 10.79 21.10
CA TRP A 172 3.48 10.92 22.17
C TRP A 172 4.91 10.69 21.67
N ALA A 173 5.86 11.42 22.24
CA ALA A 173 7.27 11.21 21.99
C ALA A 173 7.69 9.81 22.48
N MET A 174 8.28 9.01 21.60
CA MET A 174 8.89 7.73 21.96
C MET A 174 10.37 7.74 21.58
N LYS A 175 11.19 7.17 22.47
CA LYS A 175 12.62 6.99 22.25
C LYS A 175 12.97 5.55 22.58
N ASN A 176 13.35 4.77 21.57
CA ASN A 176 13.79 3.38 21.73
C ASN A 176 15.27 3.19 21.41
N SER A 177 15.96 4.18 20.83
CA SER A 177 17.36 4.06 20.43
C SER A 177 18.35 3.76 21.56
N HIS A 178 17.95 4.04 22.80
CA HIS A 178 18.75 3.81 24.00
C HIS A 178 18.62 2.37 24.56
N ARG A 179 17.69 1.58 24.03
CA ARG A 179 17.42 0.22 24.49
C ARG A 179 18.59 -0.71 24.18
N ALA A 180 18.89 -1.63 25.10
CA ALA A 180 20.00 -2.58 24.92
C ALA A 180 19.62 -3.77 24.02
N ASP A 181 18.32 -4.03 23.84
CA ASP A 181 17.78 -5.15 23.07
C ASP A 181 17.57 -4.84 21.57
N VAL A 182 17.65 -3.56 21.17
CA VAL A 182 17.45 -3.16 19.77
C VAL A 182 18.74 -3.19 18.98
N ARG A 183 18.64 -3.44 17.67
CA ARG A 183 19.76 -3.45 16.74
C ARG A 183 19.48 -2.53 15.58
N PHE A 184 20.48 -1.78 15.16
CA PHE A 184 20.40 -0.89 14.01
C PHE A 184 20.79 -1.62 12.73
N ALA A 185 20.05 -1.33 11.66
CA ALA A 185 20.42 -1.74 10.33
C ALA A 185 21.73 -1.07 9.90
N VAL A 186 22.50 -1.75 9.04
CA VAL A 186 23.76 -1.22 8.51
C VAL A 186 23.54 0.04 7.68
N HIS A 187 22.44 0.09 6.93
CA HIS A 187 22.08 1.21 6.07
C HIS A 187 20.92 2.00 6.69
N PRO A 188 20.97 3.35 6.64
CA PRO A 188 19.83 4.16 7.03
C PRO A 188 18.69 4.02 6.01
N ASN A 189 17.52 4.54 6.35
CA ASN A 189 16.43 4.65 5.38
C ASN A 189 16.71 5.71 4.31
N ARG A 190 15.82 5.85 3.33
CA ARG A 190 15.89 6.82 2.22
C ARG A 190 16.01 8.30 2.62
N PHE A 191 15.78 8.62 3.90
CA PHE A 191 15.94 9.97 4.46
C PHE A 191 17.24 10.14 5.23
N GLY A 192 18.14 9.15 5.20
CA GLY A 192 19.39 9.15 5.95
C GLY A 192 19.20 8.93 7.46
N LYS A 193 18.03 8.46 7.90
CA LYS A 193 17.76 8.19 9.32
C LYS A 193 18.19 6.77 9.70
N PRO A 194 18.87 6.58 10.85
CA PRO A 194 19.09 5.26 11.41
C PRO A 194 17.78 4.54 11.68
N VAL A 195 17.69 3.28 11.29
CA VAL A 195 16.54 2.41 11.48
C VAL A 195 16.96 1.10 12.14
N LEU A 196 16.01 0.44 12.79
CA LEU A 196 16.21 -0.86 13.41
C LEU A 196 16.22 -2.00 12.38
N THR A 197 16.81 -3.13 12.74
CA THR A 197 16.73 -4.37 11.92
C THR A 197 15.37 -5.05 12.01
N ASP A 198 14.71 -4.89 13.16
CA ASP A 198 13.46 -5.55 13.50
C ASP A 198 12.42 -4.50 13.90
N VAL A 199 11.17 -4.73 13.51
CA VAL A 199 10.05 -3.86 13.88
C VAL A 199 9.69 -4.10 15.34
N LEU A 200 9.59 -3.03 16.12
CA LEU A 200 9.10 -3.09 17.50
C LEU A 200 7.58 -3.36 17.53
N PRO A 201 7.06 -3.97 18.62
CA PRO A 201 5.62 -4.04 18.89
C PRO A 201 4.91 -2.69 18.72
N ALA A 202 3.66 -2.69 18.26
CA ALA A 202 2.95 -1.43 17.95
C ALA A 202 2.71 -0.53 19.18
N ASP A 203 2.70 -1.09 20.38
CA ASP A 203 2.63 -0.41 21.68
C ASP A 203 3.99 0.12 22.17
N GLU A 204 5.10 -0.31 21.57
CA GLU A 204 6.46 0.13 21.91
C GLU A 204 7.05 1.11 20.88
N ARG A 205 6.33 1.46 19.81
CA ARG A 205 6.80 2.36 18.75
C ARG A 205 5.78 3.42 18.37
N ILE A 206 6.25 4.40 17.59
CA ILE A 206 5.38 5.42 17.02
C ILE A 206 4.50 4.79 15.94
N PHE A 207 3.26 4.50 16.30
CA PHE A 207 2.27 3.96 15.39
C PHE A 207 1.20 5.00 15.05
N VAL A 208 1.41 5.73 13.95
CA VAL A 208 0.43 6.72 13.45
C VAL A 208 -0.38 6.09 12.31
N LYS A 209 0.27 5.82 11.17
CA LYS A 209 -0.36 5.32 9.94
C LYS A 209 0.46 4.20 9.32
N TRP A 210 -0.20 3.40 8.48
CA TRP A 210 0.44 2.30 7.74
C TRP A 210 1.53 2.76 6.75
N ASN A 211 1.57 4.04 6.39
CA ASN A 211 2.61 4.62 5.54
C ASN A 211 3.87 5.11 6.26
N ALA A 212 3.91 5.04 7.60
CA ALA A 212 5.08 5.40 8.37
C ALA A 212 6.15 4.32 8.27
N ASP A 213 7.43 4.71 8.40
CA ASP A 213 8.54 3.76 8.49
C ASP A 213 8.50 3.05 9.86
N PRO A 214 8.19 1.74 9.88
CA PRO A 214 7.98 0.98 11.10
C PRO A 214 9.28 0.68 11.86
N TYR A 215 10.44 0.89 11.23
CA TYR A 215 11.76 0.60 11.77
C TYR A 215 12.40 1.81 12.46
N LEU A 216 11.75 2.98 12.45
CA LEU A 216 12.24 4.14 13.18
C LEU A 216 12.17 3.88 14.71
N PRO A 217 13.29 3.97 15.44
CA PRO A 217 13.27 3.75 16.89
C PRO A 217 12.68 4.93 17.66
N ASP A 218 12.86 6.15 17.13
CA ASP A 218 12.57 7.40 17.82
C ASP A 218 11.69 8.32 16.96
N GLY A 219 10.87 9.15 17.61
CA GLY A 219 9.95 10.08 16.95
C GLY A 219 8.72 10.40 17.80
N GLY A 220 7.61 10.70 17.14
CA GLY A 220 6.37 11.16 17.77
C GLY A 220 6.38 12.67 18.05
N GLY A 221 5.40 13.14 18.82
CA GLY A 221 5.16 14.56 19.08
C GLY A 221 5.08 14.88 20.58
N ASP A 222 4.46 16.01 20.90
CA ASP A 222 4.26 16.48 22.27
C ASP A 222 2.87 16.13 22.84
N GLY A 223 2.15 15.22 22.17
CA GLY A 223 0.80 14.80 22.53
C GLY A 223 -0.31 15.81 22.18
N ARG A 224 -0.01 16.90 21.45
CA ARG A 224 -1.03 17.89 21.00
C ARG A 224 -1.71 17.54 19.68
N VAL A 225 -1.23 16.51 19.00
CA VAL A 225 -1.79 15.99 17.75
C VAL A 225 -2.34 14.59 18.01
N GLU A 226 -3.52 14.33 17.47
CA GLU A 226 -4.20 13.03 17.56
C GLU A 226 -4.52 12.53 16.14
N ASP A 227 -4.23 11.26 15.88
CA ASP A 227 -4.51 10.60 14.62
C ASP A 227 -5.99 10.17 14.51
N ASP A 228 -6.48 10.02 13.28
CA ASP A 228 -7.91 9.75 12.99
C ASP A 228 -8.40 8.34 13.38
N GLY A 229 -7.49 7.44 13.78
CA GLY A 229 -7.81 6.07 14.19
C GLY A 229 -8.14 5.13 13.03
N ALA A 230 -8.11 5.59 11.79
CA ALA A 230 -8.38 4.76 10.61
C ALA A 230 -7.37 3.62 10.46
N ALA A 231 -6.14 3.82 10.95
CA ALA A 231 -5.11 2.79 10.94
C ALA A 231 -5.52 1.53 11.72
N PHE A 232 -6.31 1.67 12.79
CA PHE A 232 -6.92 0.55 13.51
C PHE A 232 -8.24 0.10 12.88
N LEU A 233 -9.15 1.05 12.63
CA LEU A 233 -10.53 0.74 12.25
C LEU A 233 -10.63 -0.01 10.92
N LEU A 234 -9.83 0.39 9.92
CA LEU A 234 -9.85 -0.24 8.60
C LEU A 234 -9.51 -1.73 8.64
N PRO A 235 -8.33 -2.15 9.16
CA PRO A 235 -8.00 -3.58 9.27
C PRO A 235 -8.91 -4.33 10.23
N TYR A 236 -9.32 -3.73 11.35
CA TYR A 236 -10.22 -4.40 12.29
C TYR A 236 -11.54 -4.78 11.60
N TRP A 237 -12.23 -3.81 10.99
CA TRP A 237 -13.50 -4.07 10.30
C TRP A 237 -13.33 -4.93 9.05
N MET A 238 -12.21 -4.83 8.34
CA MET A 238 -11.88 -5.75 7.25
C MET A 238 -11.76 -7.20 7.75
N GLY A 239 -11.03 -7.41 8.85
CA GLY A 239 -10.88 -8.72 9.47
C GLY A 239 -12.21 -9.30 9.95
N ARG A 240 -13.09 -8.47 10.52
CA ARG A 240 -14.46 -8.85 10.90
C ARG A 240 -15.33 -9.20 9.69
N TYR A 241 -15.31 -8.38 8.64
CA TYR A 241 -16.11 -8.58 7.43
C TYR A 241 -15.74 -9.86 6.68
N HIS A 242 -14.44 -10.15 6.54
CA HIS A 242 -13.95 -11.36 5.86
C HIS A 242 -13.87 -12.60 6.78
N GLY A 243 -14.23 -12.47 8.06
CA GLY A 243 -14.25 -13.57 9.02
C GLY A 243 -12.87 -14.02 9.52
N PHE A 244 -11.82 -13.22 9.30
CA PHE A 244 -10.48 -13.46 9.85
C PHE A 244 -10.42 -13.18 11.36
N ILE A 245 -11.28 -12.28 11.84
CA ILE A 245 -11.50 -12.00 13.26
C ILE A 245 -12.94 -12.37 13.60
N THR A 246 -13.11 -13.23 14.60
CA THR A 246 -14.42 -13.68 15.07
C THR A 246 -14.64 -13.25 16.52
N GLU A 247 -15.90 -13.00 16.88
CA GLU A 247 -16.28 -12.85 18.28
C GLU A 247 -16.34 -14.22 18.95
N GLN A 248 -15.75 -14.35 20.13
CA GLN A 248 -16.06 -15.45 21.00
C GLN A 248 -17.51 -15.28 21.46
N LYS A 249 -18.33 -16.30 21.19
CA LYS A 249 -19.71 -16.37 21.71
C LYS A 249 -19.71 -16.70 23.19
#